data_AF-A0A0C9YP91-F1
#
_entry.id   AF-A0A0C9YP91-F1
#
_cell.length_a   1.000
_cell.length_b   1.000
_cell.length_c   1.000
_cell.angle_alpha   90.00
_cell.angle_beta   90.00
_cell.angle_gamma   90.00
#
_symmetry.space_group_name_H-M   'P 1'
#
loop_
_entity.id
_entity.type
_entity.pdbx_description
1 polymer ?
#
loop_
_entity_poly.entity_id
_entity_poly.type
_entity_poly.pdbx_seq_one_letter_code
_entity_poly.pdbx_strand_id
1 'polypeptide(L)' 'LQLLKSKYWKQNVLLGQMGAGHTYKELISGERTRNIINMIQKEFPCWADLHGWWHTNPAYNNTWSSADSRQNFSVHAVKL' A
#
# COMPACT_ATOMS: atom_id res chain seq x y z
N LEU A 1 9.65 12.45 6.08
CA LEU A 1 8.88 11.19 6.31
C LEU A 1 7.48 11.23 5.70
N GLN A 2 6.60 12.20 6.03
CA GLN A 2 5.21 12.25 5.52
C GLN A 2 5.10 12.26 3.98
N LEU A 3 5.97 13.01 3.29
CA LEU A 3 6.03 13.01 1.82
C LEU A 3 6.35 11.63 1.23
N LEU A 4 7.28 10.89 1.85
CA LEU A 4 7.63 9.53 1.41
C LEU A 4 6.48 8.56 1.67
N LYS A 5 5.81 8.66 2.83
CA LYS A 5 4.59 7.87 3.11
C LYS A 5 3.52 8.11 2.05
N SER A 6 3.27 9.37 1.70
CA SER A 6 2.27 9.74 0.67
C SER A 6 2.65 9.22 -0.72
N LYS A 7 3.91 9.39 -1.14
CA LYS A 7 4.40 8.84 -2.42
C LYS A 7 4.31 7.32 -2.47
N TYR A 8 4.76 6.65 -1.41
CA TYR A 8 4.70 5.19 -1.31
C TYR A 8 3.26 4.68 -1.37
N TRP A 9 2.35 5.29 -0.60
CA TRP A 9 0.94 4.93 -0.60
C TRP A 9 0.32 5.11 -2.00
N LYS A 10 0.58 6.24 -2.67
CA LYS A 10 0.09 6.49 -4.04
C LYS A 10 0.53 5.39 -5.01
N GLN A 11 1.78 4.94 -4.94
CA GLN A 11 2.28 3.87 -5.80
C GLN A 11 1.69 2.50 -5.40
N ASN A 12 1.52 2.22 -4.10
CA ASN A 12 0.92 0.97 -3.63
C ASN A 12 -0.56 0.84 -4.03
N VAL A 13 -1.30 1.94 -4.17
CA VAL A 13 -2.67 1.92 -4.70
C VAL A 13 -2.72 1.31 -6.10
N LEU A 14 -1.67 1.52 -6.93
CA LEU A 14 -1.59 0.94 -8.29
C LEU A 14 -1.43 -0.59 -8.26
N LEU A 15 -0.81 -1.12 -7.20
CA LEU A 15 -0.69 -2.57 -6.99
C LEU A 15 -1.99 -3.18 -6.44
N GLY A 16 -2.91 -2.37 -5.92
CA GLY A 16 -4.17 -2.82 -5.33
C GLY A 16 -3.94 -3.81 -4.18
N GLN A 17 -4.81 -4.83 -4.07
CA GLN A 17 -4.66 -5.91 -3.08
C GLN A 17 -3.39 -6.74 -3.28
N MET A 18 -2.81 -6.76 -4.50
CA MET A 18 -1.63 -7.57 -4.81
C MET A 18 -0.34 -6.96 -4.25
N GLY A 19 -0.32 -5.69 -3.86
CA GLY A 19 0.87 -5.06 -3.24
C GLY A 19 0.96 -5.24 -1.72
N ALA A 20 -0.09 -5.78 -1.10
CA ALA A 20 -0.19 -5.94 0.35
C ALA A 20 0.52 -7.22 0.80
N GLY A 21 1.46 -7.12 1.74
CA GLY A 21 2.13 -8.29 2.33
C GLY A 21 3.11 -9.02 1.42
N HIS A 22 2.98 -8.91 0.10
CA HIS A 22 3.94 -9.46 -0.86
C HIS A 22 5.26 -8.72 -0.83
N THR A 23 6.34 -9.48 -0.94
CA THR A 23 7.71 -8.99 -1.10
C THR A 23 7.95 -8.48 -2.52
N TYR A 24 8.95 -7.63 -2.69
CA TYR A 24 9.39 -7.18 -4.01
C TYR A 24 9.65 -8.35 -4.98
N LYS A 25 10.27 -9.44 -4.49
CA LYS A 25 10.60 -10.62 -5.28
C LYS A 25 9.35 -11.34 -5.79
N GLU A 26 8.32 -11.45 -4.97
CA GLU A 26 7.02 -12.03 -5.40
C GLU A 26 6.35 -11.13 -6.43
N LEU A 27 6.39 -9.80 -6.25
CA LEU A 27 5.77 -8.86 -7.17
C LEU A 27 6.41 -8.86 -8.56
N ILE A 28 7.73 -9.00 -8.68
CA ILE A 28 8.39 -9.07 -10.00
C ILE A 28 8.23 -10.43 -10.69
N SER A 29 7.85 -11.48 -9.94
CA SER A 29 7.64 -12.82 -10.49
C SER A 29 6.29 -12.97 -11.20
N GLY A 30 5.29 -12.16 -10.83
CA GLY A 30 4.00 -12.11 -11.52
C GLY A 30 4.06 -11.22 -12.77
N GLU A 31 3.64 -11.73 -13.93
CA GLU A 31 3.67 -10.98 -15.18
C GLU A 31 2.84 -9.68 -15.12
N ARG A 32 1.66 -9.75 -14.48
CA ARG A 32 0.78 -8.59 -14.27
C ARG A 32 1.40 -7.54 -13.35
N THR A 33 1.98 -7.96 -12.24
CA THR A 33 2.56 -7.06 -11.23
C THR A 33 3.91 -6.49 -11.69
N ARG A 34 4.69 -7.24 -12.49
CA ARG A 34 5.98 -6.79 -13.02
C ARG A 34 5.87 -5.51 -13.86
N ASN A 35 4.83 -5.41 -14.71
CA ASN A 35 4.61 -4.20 -15.51
C ASN A 35 4.30 -2.98 -14.65
N ILE A 36 3.53 -3.16 -13.58
CA ILE A 36 3.21 -2.11 -12.61
C ILE A 36 4.48 -1.68 -11.85
N ILE A 37 5.28 -2.65 -11.39
CA ILE A 37 6.55 -2.39 -10.70
C ILE A 37 7.53 -1.61 -11.59
N ASN A 38 7.63 -1.96 -12.87
CA ASN A 38 8.47 -1.22 -13.81
C ASN A 38 8.03 0.25 -13.97
N MET A 39 6.71 0.52 -13.95
CA MET A 39 6.18 1.88 -13.98
C MET A 39 6.47 2.63 -12.68
N ILE A 40 6.24 1.98 -11.53
CA ILE A 40 6.53 2.54 -10.20
C ILE A 40 8.02 2.89 -10.08
N GLN A 41 8.94 2.02 -10.52
CA GLN A 41 10.37 2.28 -10.45
C GLN A 41 10.82 3.44 -11.34
N LYS A 42 10.16 3.68 -12.48
CA LYS A 42 10.44 4.85 -13.31
C LYS A 42 10.03 6.15 -12.63
N GLU A 43 8.88 6.17 -11.97
CA GLU A 43 8.37 7.37 -11.28
C GLU A 43 8.96 7.57 -9.89
N PHE A 44 9.32 6.49 -9.21
CA PHE A 44 9.79 6.47 -7.83
C PHE A 44 10.89 5.41 -7.64
N PRO A 45 12.14 5.70 -8.05
CA PRO A 45 13.23 4.72 -8.08
C PRO A 45 13.54 4.05 -6.74
N CYS A 46 13.40 4.77 -5.61
CA CYS A 46 13.66 4.22 -4.28
C CYS A 46 12.47 3.44 -3.69
N TRP A 47 11.42 3.17 -4.47
CA TRP A 47 10.26 2.43 -3.99
C TRP A 47 10.64 1.02 -3.52
N ALA A 48 11.52 0.31 -4.24
CA ALA A 48 11.89 -1.07 -3.89
C ALA A 48 12.58 -1.16 -2.51
N ASP A 49 13.50 -0.25 -2.23
CA ASP A 49 14.18 -0.16 -0.94
C ASP A 49 13.18 0.15 0.18
N LEU A 50 12.29 1.12 -0.04
CA LEU A 50 11.23 1.47 0.91
C LEU A 50 10.27 0.31 1.15
N HIS A 51 9.89 -0.38 0.09
CA HIS A 51 8.97 -1.50 0.16
C HIS A 51 9.54 -2.64 1.01
N GLY A 52 10.84 -2.93 0.90
CA GLY A 52 11.52 -3.93 1.74
C GLY A 52 11.34 -3.69 3.24
N TRP A 53 11.27 -2.43 3.67
CA TRP A 53 11.05 -2.09 5.09
C TRP A 53 9.57 -1.93 5.45
N TRP A 54 8.74 -1.48 4.52
CA TRP A 54 7.39 -1.00 4.81
C TRP A 54 6.29 -1.99 4.42
N HIS A 55 6.57 -3.01 3.61
CA HIS A 55 5.51 -3.89 3.08
C HIS A 55 4.77 -4.69 4.15
N THR A 56 5.43 -5.01 5.27
CA THR A 56 4.84 -5.72 6.42
C THR A 56 4.31 -4.79 7.52
N ASN A 57 4.55 -3.47 7.44
CA ASN A 57 4.17 -2.55 8.50
C ASN A 57 2.79 -1.94 8.22
N PRO A 58 1.77 -2.23 9.05
CA PRO A 58 0.40 -1.74 8.83
C PRO A 58 0.28 -0.21 8.83
N ALA A 59 1.19 0.50 9.50
CA ALA A 59 1.21 1.96 9.50
C ALA A 59 1.60 2.58 8.14
N TYR A 60 2.12 1.76 7.21
CA TYR A 60 2.60 2.19 5.90
C TYR A 60 1.95 1.44 4.73
N ASN A 61 1.53 0.19 4.93
CA ASN A 61 0.88 -0.64 3.91
C ASN A 61 -0.48 -1.16 4.41
N ASN A 62 -1.47 -0.27 4.50
CA ASN A 62 -2.80 -0.57 5.04
C ASN A 62 -3.78 -1.19 4.01
N THR A 63 -3.27 -1.74 2.92
CA THR A 63 -4.10 -2.39 1.88
C THR A 63 -4.82 -3.65 2.39
N TRP A 64 -4.44 -4.17 3.57
CA TRP A 64 -5.20 -5.20 4.31
C TRP A 64 -6.45 -4.67 5.04
N SER A 65 -6.61 -3.36 5.25
CA SER A 65 -7.78 -2.78 5.92
C SER A 65 -8.67 -2.02 4.94
N SER A 66 -8.99 -2.62 3.78
CA SER A 66 -10.17 -2.24 3.00
C SER A 66 -11.29 -3.29 3.13
N ALA A 67 -11.40 -3.93 4.29
CA ALA A 67 -12.72 -4.22 4.83
C ALA A 67 -13.29 -2.87 5.31
N ASP A 68 -13.94 -2.19 4.38
CA ASP A 68 -14.94 -1.13 4.59
C ASP A 68 -14.74 -0.14 5.76
N SER A 69 -14.07 0.99 5.50
CA SER A 69 -14.14 2.15 6.41
C SER A 69 -15.23 3.16 6.02
N ARG A 70 -16.23 2.79 5.21
CA ARG A 70 -17.51 3.53 5.19
C ARG A 70 -18.39 3.20 6.41
N GLN A 71 -17.91 2.36 7.35
CA GLN A 71 -18.65 1.98 8.55
C GLN A 71 -17.82 2.15 9.83
N ASN A 72 -17.52 3.39 10.25
CA ASN A 72 -17.48 3.70 11.70
C ASN A 72 -17.56 5.20 12.05
N PHE A 73 -18.64 5.87 11.65
CA PHE A 73 -19.13 7.09 12.34
C PHE A 73 -20.61 6.96 12.71
N SER A 74 -21.05 5.75 13.05
CA SER A 74 -22.41 5.51 13.55
C SER A 74 -22.40 4.55 14.73
N VAL A 75 -21.87 5.01 15.88
CA VAL A 75 -22.20 4.44 17.19
C VAL A 75 -22.29 5.59 18.20
N HIS A 76 -23.52 6.07 18.37
CA HIS A 76 -24.13 6.53 19.61
C HIS A 76 -23.37 7.53 20.51
N ALA A 77 -23.68 8.83 20.33
CA ALA A 77 -23.83 9.70 21.50
C ALA A 77 -25.21 9.41 22.11
N VAL A 78 -25.23 8.54 23.12
CA VAL A 78 -26.41 8.32 23.98
C VAL A 78 -26.62 9.57 24.83
N LYS A 79 -27.85 10.06 24.74
CA LYS A 79 -28.61 10.90 25.67
C LYS A 79 -28.08 10.91 27.12
N LEU A 80 -27.83 12.12 27.64
CA LEU A 80 -28.09 12.48 29.04
C LEU A 80 -29.06 13.67 29.03
#